data_AF-A0A2R7Z2V5-F1
#
_entry.id   AF-A0A2R7Z2V5-F1
#
_cell.length_a   1.000
_cell.length_b   1.000
_cell.length_c   1.000
_cell.angle_alpha   90.00
_cell.angle_beta   90.00
_cell.angle_gamma   90.00
#
_symmetry.space_group_name_H-M   'P 1'
#
loop_
_entity.id
_entity.type
_entity.pdbx_description
1 polymer ?
#
loop_
_entity_poly.entity_id
_entity_poly.type
_entity_poly.pdbx_seq_one_letter_code
_entity_poly.pdbx_strand_id
1 'polypeptide(L)'
;MKISDAVTRLCAVVAIVLAVAVAPVPVDSTQASPGLVESTGMLRAAFQVDPGQTVTVRGRVPAALARGRVTVLRHDGGTTATVASGRADARGRYVLETHAPLATGSYAHDVRVARSGKARTVKRFTISVVSGTKAPITTTTTPAPTFSQGDPNDWTYLGGTRVARWDPCSAITWSVTGTAPYAEASTDIQTALDRLATATGLRFVQVADAGTSTLDITWTNAAAEPRLAGTVVGLGGFSSYAPPIGPSQIASGYVLLDQEHTIPGGFTTVGSSWGKVLLHETSHALGLGHAAGIEQIMYPQVVLSPAELGAGDLTGLAAVGAGQGCFTSPVQGRTSVQARTVDYVD
;
A
#
# COMPACT_ATOMS: atom_id res chain seq x y z
N MET A 1 82.27 -16.24 19.05
CA MET A 1 83.16 -15.17 18.53
C MET A 1 82.61 -14.82 17.14
N LYS A 2 81.92 -13.72 16.82
CA LYS A 2 81.69 -12.40 17.44
C LYS A 2 80.22 -11.96 17.22
N ILE A 3 79.76 -11.05 18.09
CA ILE A 3 78.50 -10.29 18.11
C ILE A 3 78.72 -8.90 17.46
N SER A 4 77.68 -8.33 16.81
CA SER A 4 77.20 -6.92 16.88
C SER A 4 76.57 -6.48 15.53
N ASP A 5 75.24 -6.29 15.46
CA ASP A 5 74.50 -4.98 15.47
C ASP A 5 74.35 -4.38 14.04
N ALA A 6 73.28 -3.74 13.57
CA ALA A 6 71.93 -3.41 14.03
C ALA A 6 71.13 -2.87 12.80
N VAL A 7 69.84 -2.53 13.04
CA VAL A 7 68.97 -1.59 12.29
C VAL A 7 67.86 -2.17 11.39
N THR A 8 66.70 -2.32 12.04
CA THR A 8 65.30 -2.19 11.61
C THR A 8 65.03 -1.33 10.37
N ARG A 9 64.19 -1.81 9.44
CA ARG A 9 63.20 -0.99 8.70
C ARG A 9 62.11 -1.85 8.02
N LEU A 10 60.87 -1.51 8.38
CA LEU A 10 59.58 -1.88 7.80
C LEU A 10 59.56 -1.73 6.26
N CYS A 11 58.94 -2.69 5.56
CA CYS A 11 58.32 -2.46 4.25
C CYS A 11 56.95 -3.16 4.21
N ALA A 12 55.90 -2.37 4.46
CA ALA A 12 54.52 -2.73 4.14
C ALA A 12 54.25 -2.36 2.68
N VAL A 13 53.76 -3.31 1.89
CA VAL A 13 53.30 -3.07 0.51
C VAL A 13 51.87 -2.56 0.58
N VAL A 14 51.68 -1.30 0.20
CA VAL A 14 50.37 -0.63 0.10
C VAL A 14 49.70 -1.04 -1.22
N ALA A 15 48.53 -1.67 -1.15
CA ALA A 15 47.64 -1.84 -2.29
C ALA A 15 46.81 -0.58 -2.50
N ILE A 16 46.97 0.08 -3.64
CA ILE A 16 46.17 1.23 -4.08
C ILE A 16 44.93 0.70 -4.78
N VAL A 17 43.74 0.88 -4.20
CA VAL A 17 42.46 0.67 -4.87
C VAL A 17 41.94 2.04 -5.34
N LEU A 18 41.83 2.20 -6.65
CA LEU A 18 41.21 3.37 -7.28
C LEU A 18 39.68 3.28 -7.12
N ALA A 19 39.09 4.13 -6.28
CA ALA A 19 37.64 4.32 -6.23
C ALA A 19 37.24 5.36 -7.29
N VAL A 20 36.53 4.93 -8.33
CA VAL A 20 35.87 5.85 -9.28
C VAL A 20 34.55 6.27 -8.65
N ALA A 21 34.44 7.54 -8.24
CA ALA A 21 33.20 8.13 -7.75
C ALA A 21 32.23 8.34 -8.92
N VAL A 22 31.11 7.63 -8.92
CA VAL A 22 29.98 7.90 -9.83
C VAL A 22 29.07 8.90 -9.15
N ALA A 23 28.96 10.11 -9.72
CA ALA A 23 28.04 11.13 -9.24
C ALA A 23 26.57 10.75 -9.56
N PRO A 24 25.61 11.03 -8.66
CA PRO A 24 24.20 10.75 -8.91
C PRO A 24 23.62 11.71 -9.96
N VAL A 25 22.99 11.15 -10.99
CA VAL A 25 22.20 11.89 -11.98
C VAL A 25 20.85 12.26 -11.35
N PRO A 26 20.36 13.50 -11.47
CA PRO A 26 19.07 13.90 -10.93
C PRO A 26 17.94 13.25 -11.74
N VAL A 27 17.05 12.51 -11.06
CA VAL A 27 15.87 11.90 -11.67
C VAL A 27 14.72 12.90 -11.59
N ASP A 28 14.29 13.40 -12.75
CA ASP A 28 13.13 14.27 -12.89
C ASP A 28 11.84 13.45 -12.65
N SER A 29 11.10 13.81 -11.61
CA SER A 29 9.94 13.09 -11.11
C SER A 29 8.65 13.57 -11.78
N THR A 30 8.30 12.93 -12.89
CA THR A 30 6.94 12.99 -13.46
C THR A 30 6.39 11.57 -13.64
N GLN A 31 5.64 11.07 -12.64
CA GLN A 31 4.75 9.92 -12.82
C GLN A 31 3.30 10.36 -12.64
N ALA A 32 2.49 10.05 -13.66
CA ALA A 32 1.09 10.44 -13.78
C ALA A 32 0.19 9.71 -12.78
N SER A 33 -0.80 10.43 -12.26
CA SER A 33 -1.83 9.97 -11.32
C SER A 33 -2.89 9.05 -11.98
N PRO A 34 -3.68 8.28 -11.20
CA PRO A 34 -4.86 7.59 -11.71
C PRO A 34 -5.84 8.58 -12.35
N GLY A 35 -6.29 8.30 -13.56
CA GLY A 35 -7.26 9.17 -14.23
C GLY A 35 -8.62 9.13 -13.51
N LEU A 36 -9.22 10.31 -13.30
CA LEU A 36 -10.58 10.48 -12.78
C LEU A 36 -11.56 10.85 -13.90
N VAL A 37 -12.71 10.16 -14.00
CA VAL A 37 -13.86 10.60 -14.82
C VAL A 37 -14.96 11.14 -13.92
N GLU A 38 -15.20 12.46 -13.97
CA GLU A 38 -16.28 13.10 -13.21
C GLU A 38 -17.59 13.18 -14.00
N SER A 39 -18.69 12.78 -13.36
CA SER A 39 -20.04 12.78 -13.92
C SER A 39 -20.85 14.01 -13.47
N THR A 40 -20.35 15.21 -13.75
CA THR A 40 -21.15 16.44 -13.76
C THR A 40 -20.64 17.34 -14.89
N GLY A 41 -21.23 17.18 -16.07
CA GLY A 41 -20.90 17.98 -17.26
C GLY A 41 -20.48 17.15 -18.47
N MET A 42 -20.60 17.73 -19.67
CA MET A 42 -19.97 17.21 -20.88
C MET A 42 -18.46 17.15 -20.65
N LEU A 43 -17.87 15.95 -20.73
CA LEU A 43 -16.42 15.77 -20.71
C LEU A 43 -15.86 16.47 -21.95
N ARG A 44 -15.17 17.59 -21.73
CA ARG A 44 -14.26 18.17 -22.73
C ARG A 44 -12.90 17.49 -22.54
N ALA A 45 -12.39 16.94 -23.64
CA ALA A 45 -11.17 16.13 -23.80
C ALA A 45 -11.28 14.64 -23.42
N ALA A 46 -10.71 13.78 -24.28
CA ALA A 46 -10.72 12.33 -24.13
C ALA A 46 -9.94 11.92 -22.87
N PHE A 47 -10.58 11.11 -22.03
CA PHE A 47 -9.97 10.55 -20.83
C PHE A 47 -8.96 9.47 -21.24
N GLN A 48 -7.67 9.73 -21.05
CA GLN A 48 -6.57 8.84 -21.42
C GLN A 48 -6.10 7.99 -20.23
N VAL A 49 -5.90 6.70 -20.47
CA VAL A 49 -5.45 5.71 -19.48
C VAL A 49 -4.47 4.74 -20.11
N ASP A 50 -3.61 4.15 -19.29
CA ASP A 50 -2.72 3.08 -19.71
C ASP A 50 -3.49 1.76 -19.95
N PRO A 51 -2.98 0.88 -20.82
CA PRO A 51 -3.49 -0.48 -20.97
C PRO A 51 -3.68 -1.19 -19.63
N GLY A 52 -4.89 -1.71 -19.36
CA GLY A 52 -5.19 -2.46 -18.15
C GLY A 52 -5.38 -1.60 -16.89
N GLN A 53 -5.21 -0.28 -16.97
CA GLN A 53 -5.41 0.63 -15.84
C GLN A 53 -6.85 0.54 -15.31
N THR A 54 -7.01 0.51 -13.99
CA THR A 54 -8.32 0.56 -13.35
C THR A 54 -8.99 1.91 -13.59
N VAL A 55 -10.26 1.88 -13.97
CA VAL A 55 -11.09 3.05 -14.22
C VAL A 55 -12.32 2.99 -13.33
N THR A 56 -12.45 3.98 -12.45
CA THR A 56 -13.62 4.13 -11.59
C THR A 56 -14.71 4.94 -12.29
N VAL A 57 -15.85 4.31 -12.53
CA VAL A 57 -17.05 4.92 -13.11
C VAL A 57 -18.02 5.26 -11.98
N ARG A 58 -18.08 6.54 -11.62
CA ARG A 58 -18.99 7.04 -10.58
C ARG A 58 -20.05 7.99 -11.15
N GLY A 59 -21.25 7.96 -10.57
CA GLY A 59 -22.30 8.87 -10.98
C GLY A 59 -23.58 8.75 -10.16
N ARG A 60 -24.63 9.39 -10.66
CA ARG A 60 -25.96 9.36 -10.05
C ARG A 60 -27.02 9.03 -11.08
N VAL A 61 -27.91 8.09 -10.77
CA VAL A 61 -29.09 7.77 -11.56
C VAL A 61 -30.27 8.63 -11.11
N PRO A 62 -31.25 8.93 -12.00
CA PRO A 62 -32.47 9.61 -11.60
C PRO A 62 -33.17 8.90 -10.44
N ALA A 63 -33.85 9.64 -9.56
CA ALA A 63 -34.48 9.08 -8.36
C ALA A 63 -35.44 7.91 -8.65
N ALA A 64 -36.16 7.97 -9.77
CA ALA A 64 -37.03 6.87 -10.25
C ALA A 64 -36.28 5.54 -10.48
N LEU A 65 -34.96 5.56 -10.65
CA LEU A 65 -34.10 4.37 -10.81
C LEU A 65 -33.19 4.06 -9.62
N ALA A 66 -33.30 4.78 -8.50
CA ALA A 66 -32.53 4.46 -7.30
C ALA A 66 -32.70 2.97 -6.92
N ARG A 67 -31.68 2.34 -6.35
CA ARG A 67 -31.66 0.87 -6.10
C ARG A 67 -31.71 -0.03 -7.35
N GLY A 68 -31.75 0.56 -8.55
CA GLY A 68 -31.67 -0.15 -9.81
C GLY A 68 -30.28 -0.76 -10.04
N ARG A 69 -30.23 -1.83 -10.84
CA ARG A 69 -28.96 -2.41 -11.31
C ARG A 69 -28.31 -1.45 -12.28
N VAL A 70 -27.06 -1.10 -12.06
CA VAL A 70 -26.24 -0.28 -12.94
C VAL A 70 -25.22 -1.18 -13.63
N THR A 71 -25.05 -1.01 -14.93
CA THR A 71 -24.14 -1.79 -15.76
C THR A 71 -23.35 -0.84 -16.64
N VAL A 72 -22.03 -0.96 -16.64
CA VAL A 72 -21.16 -0.30 -17.61
C VAL A 72 -20.93 -1.27 -18.75
N LEU A 73 -21.31 -0.85 -19.95
CA LEU A 73 -21.11 -1.56 -21.19
C LEU A 73 -19.95 -0.91 -21.94
N ARG A 74 -19.07 -1.71 -22.53
CA ARG A 74 -18.04 -1.28 -23.47
C ARG A 74 -18.38 -1.78 -24.86
N HIS A 75 -18.16 -0.95 -25.86
CA HIS A 75 -18.39 -1.28 -27.27
C HIS A 75 -17.06 -1.45 -28.00
N ASP A 76 -16.80 -2.67 -28.49
CA ASP A 76 -15.55 -3.08 -29.13
C ASP A 76 -15.86 -3.57 -30.55
N GLY A 77 -15.61 -2.74 -31.58
CA GLY A 77 -15.68 -3.16 -32.99
C GLY A 77 -17.01 -3.80 -33.43
N GLY A 78 -18.13 -3.41 -32.82
CA GLY A 78 -19.47 -3.96 -33.08
C GLY A 78 -19.98 -4.96 -32.03
N THR A 79 -19.11 -5.43 -31.13
CA THR A 79 -19.51 -6.24 -29.97
C THR A 79 -19.73 -5.36 -28.74
N THR A 80 -20.64 -5.76 -27.85
CA THR A 80 -20.91 -5.04 -26.59
C THR A 80 -20.66 -5.98 -25.42
N ALA A 81 -19.75 -5.61 -24.53
CA ALA A 81 -19.40 -6.37 -23.34
C ALA A 81 -19.86 -5.62 -22.08
N THR A 82 -20.35 -6.34 -21.08
CA THR A 82 -20.50 -5.77 -19.73
C THR A 82 -19.14 -5.78 -19.05
N VAL A 83 -18.64 -4.60 -18.70
CA VAL A 83 -17.29 -4.44 -18.12
C VAL A 83 -17.30 -4.03 -16.65
N ALA A 84 -18.46 -3.63 -16.13
CA ALA A 84 -18.72 -3.51 -14.70
C ALA A 84 -20.23 -3.59 -14.43
N SER A 85 -20.64 -4.08 -13.26
CA SER A 85 -22.03 -4.01 -12.84
C SER A 85 -22.17 -3.89 -11.33
N GLY A 86 -23.26 -3.29 -10.88
CA GLY A 86 -23.57 -3.16 -9.46
C GLY A 86 -24.96 -2.55 -9.28
N ARG A 87 -25.17 -1.81 -8.20
CA ARG A 87 -26.45 -1.16 -7.91
C ARG A 87 -26.25 0.28 -7.48
N ALA A 88 -27.21 1.12 -7.87
CA ALA A 88 -27.30 2.45 -7.30
C ALA A 88 -27.82 2.36 -5.85
N ASP A 89 -27.34 3.24 -4.96
CA ASP A 89 -27.82 3.33 -3.58
C ASP A 89 -29.26 3.89 -3.52
N ALA A 90 -29.81 4.01 -2.30
CA ALA A 90 -31.13 4.60 -2.07
C ALA A 90 -31.24 6.08 -2.51
N ARG A 91 -30.10 6.78 -2.64
CA ARG A 91 -30.00 8.17 -3.12
C ARG A 91 -29.69 8.24 -4.63
N GLY A 92 -29.61 7.10 -5.30
CA GLY A 92 -29.31 6.95 -6.72
C GLY A 92 -27.82 7.00 -7.08
N ARG A 93 -26.89 7.00 -6.12
CA ARG A 93 -25.45 7.05 -6.41
C ARG A 93 -24.89 5.67 -6.74
N TYR A 94 -23.94 5.61 -7.66
CA TYR A 94 -23.22 4.38 -7.97
C TYR A 94 -21.74 4.66 -8.17
N VAL A 95 -20.92 3.68 -7.83
CA VAL A 95 -19.48 3.62 -8.09
C VAL A 95 -19.21 2.20 -8.58
N LEU A 96 -18.60 2.08 -9.74
CA LEU A 96 -18.29 0.80 -10.38
C LEU A 96 -16.86 0.88 -10.90
N GLU A 97 -16.07 -0.15 -10.67
CA GLU A 97 -14.71 -0.23 -11.20
C GLU A 97 -14.69 -1.14 -12.43
N THR A 98 -13.90 -0.72 -13.42
CA THR A 98 -13.64 -1.49 -14.63
C THR A 98 -12.17 -1.35 -15.00
N HIS A 99 -11.71 -2.14 -15.96
CA HIS A 99 -10.33 -2.06 -16.44
C HIS A 99 -10.32 -1.55 -17.88
N ALA A 100 -9.38 -0.66 -18.16
CA ALA A 100 -9.06 -0.25 -19.51
C ALA A 100 -8.67 -1.48 -20.35
N PRO A 101 -9.11 -1.60 -21.61
CA PRO A 101 -8.61 -2.62 -22.53
C PRO A 101 -7.08 -2.63 -22.58
N LEU A 102 -6.50 -3.81 -22.80
CA LEU A 102 -5.05 -3.93 -22.98
C LEU A 102 -4.59 -3.41 -24.36
N ALA A 103 -5.50 -3.37 -25.33
CA ALA A 103 -5.22 -2.80 -26.64
C ALA A 103 -5.35 -1.27 -26.58
N THR A 104 -4.43 -0.57 -27.23
CA THR A 104 -4.52 0.88 -27.42
C THR A 104 -5.65 1.20 -28.39
N GLY A 105 -6.42 2.25 -28.09
CA GLY A 105 -7.57 2.63 -28.90
C GLY A 105 -8.56 3.48 -28.12
N SER A 106 -9.61 3.93 -28.80
CA SER A 106 -10.69 4.68 -28.16
C SER A 106 -11.93 3.81 -28.04
N TYR A 107 -12.43 3.66 -26.82
CA TYR A 107 -13.48 2.71 -26.46
C TYR A 107 -14.71 3.44 -25.94
N ALA A 108 -15.83 3.26 -26.63
CA ALA A 108 -17.10 3.84 -26.22
C ALA A 108 -17.73 3.01 -25.09
N HIS A 109 -18.31 3.70 -24.12
CA HIS A 109 -18.94 3.10 -22.96
C HIS A 109 -20.33 3.68 -22.71
N ASP A 110 -21.26 2.79 -22.33
CA ASP A 110 -22.62 3.14 -21.92
C ASP A 110 -22.85 2.74 -20.47
N VAL A 111 -23.37 3.66 -19.65
CA VAL A 111 -23.94 3.32 -18.35
C VAL A 111 -25.42 3.04 -18.55
N ARG A 112 -25.82 1.78 -18.32
CA ARG A 112 -27.20 1.31 -18.40
C ARG A 112 -27.73 1.03 -17.01
N VAL A 113 -29.00 1.38 -16.77
CA VAL A 113 -29.66 1.17 -15.48
C VAL A 113 -30.96 0.43 -15.69
N ALA A 114 -31.15 -0.67 -14.95
CA ALA A 114 -32.33 -1.51 -14.98
C ALA A 114 -33.07 -1.50 -13.63
N ARG A 115 -34.37 -1.22 -13.66
CA ARG A 115 -35.26 -1.28 -12.49
C ARG A 115 -36.67 -1.66 -12.93
N SER A 116 -37.33 -2.53 -12.17
CA SER A 116 -38.72 -2.95 -12.40
C SER A 116 -39.00 -3.39 -13.84
N GLY A 117 -38.13 -4.23 -14.40
CA GLY A 117 -38.28 -4.77 -15.76
C GLY A 117 -37.94 -3.80 -16.91
N LYS A 118 -37.64 -2.53 -16.62
CA LYS A 118 -37.24 -1.54 -17.64
C LYS A 118 -35.75 -1.20 -17.51
N ALA A 119 -35.04 -1.13 -18.64
CA ALA A 119 -33.63 -0.77 -18.69
C ALA A 119 -33.39 0.39 -19.66
N ARG A 120 -32.59 1.39 -19.24
CA ARG A 120 -32.25 2.56 -20.05
C ARG A 120 -30.79 2.96 -19.90
N THR A 121 -30.18 3.44 -20.99
CA THR A 121 -28.86 4.10 -20.94
C THR A 121 -29.03 5.48 -20.33
N VAL A 122 -28.23 5.79 -19.32
CA VAL A 122 -28.28 7.08 -18.59
C VAL A 122 -27.05 7.95 -18.85
N LYS A 123 -25.96 7.37 -19.37
CA LYS A 123 -24.74 8.10 -19.73
C LYS A 123 -23.98 7.36 -20.83
N ARG A 124 -23.32 8.12 -21.69
CA ARG A 124 -22.32 7.64 -22.65
C ARG A 124 -21.03 8.43 -22.46
N PHE A 125 -19.90 7.74 -22.56
CA PHE A 125 -18.56 8.34 -22.45
C PHE A 125 -17.54 7.51 -23.23
N THR A 126 -16.33 8.03 -23.42
CA THR A 126 -15.25 7.35 -24.13
C THR A 126 -14.00 7.31 -23.26
N ILE A 127 -13.33 6.17 -23.24
CA ILE A 127 -12.01 5.98 -22.63
C ILE A 127 -11.02 5.76 -23.76
N SER A 128 -9.92 6.52 -23.80
CA SER A 128 -8.82 6.30 -24.73
C SER A 128 -7.69 5.59 -24.03
N VAL A 129 -7.33 4.40 -24.49
CA VAL A 129 -6.17 3.65 -24.04
C VAL A 129 -4.98 4.05 -24.89
N VAL A 130 -3.94 4.61 -24.27
CA VAL A 130 -2.70 5.01 -24.94
C VAL A 130 -1.54 4.36 -24.20
N SER A 131 -0.61 3.77 -24.93
CA SER A 131 0.64 3.27 -24.33
C SER A 131 1.57 4.45 -24.11
N GLY A 132 1.75 4.86 -22.85
CA GLY A 132 2.83 5.78 -22.50
C GLY A 132 4.19 5.12 -22.71
N THR A 133 5.07 5.73 -23.51
CA THR A 133 6.50 5.37 -23.58
C THR A 133 7.17 5.67 -22.25
N LYS A 134 7.17 4.70 -21.32
CA LYS A 134 8.07 4.71 -20.16
C LYS A 134 9.30 3.86 -20.51
N ALA A 135 10.50 4.43 -20.32
CA ALA A 135 11.78 3.87 -20.74
C ALA A 135 12.02 2.43 -20.19
N PRO A 136 12.75 1.58 -20.94
CA PRO A 136 12.88 0.16 -20.61
C PRO A 136 13.85 -0.03 -19.43
N ILE A 137 13.39 -0.73 -18.39
CA ILE A 137 14.26 -1.29 -17.35
C ILE A 137 14.63 -2.71 -17.78
N THR A 138 15.91 -2.99 -17.83
CA THR A 138 16.53 -4.25 -18.25
C THR A 138 15.92 -5.45 -17.51
N THR A 139 15.35 -6.37 -18.27
CA THR A 139 14.68 -7.58 -17.81
C THR A 139 15.68 -8.69 -17.46
N THR A 140 15.95 -8.89 -16.18
CA THR A 140 16.33 -10.22 -15.69
C THR A 140 15.06 -11.07 -15.65
N THR A 141 15.07 -12.20 -16.33
CA THR A 141 13.93 -13.11 -16.49
C THR A 141 13.56 -13.76 -15.16
N THR A 142 12.76 -13.05 -14.35
CA THR A 142 11.99 -13.62 -13.24
C THR A 142 10.72 -14.25 -13.84
N PRO A 143 10.36 -15.49 -13.49
CA PRO A 143 9.14 -16.11 -14.00
C PRO A 143 7.91 -15.26 -13.63
N ALA A 144 6.93 -15.24 -14.54
CA ALA A 144 5.73 -14.43 -14.45
C ALA A 144 5.03 -14.57 -13.08
N PRO A 145 4.50 -13.47 -12.50
CA PRO A 145 3.80 -13.53 -11.22
C PRO A 145 2.57 -14.43 -11.38
N THR A 146 2.50 -15.46 -10.55
CA THR A 146 1.25 -16.15 -10.25
C THR A 146 0.26 -15.09 -9.77
N PHE A 147 -0.90 -14.98 -10.42
CA PHE A 147 -1.99 -14.14 -9.92
C PHE A 147 -2.20 -14.48 -8.44
N SER A 148 -2.04 -13.51 -7.54
CA SER A 148 -2.31 -13.68 -6.11
C SER A 148 -3.72 -14.24 -5.94
N GLN A 149 -3.85 -15.36 -5.22
CA GLN A 149 -5.13 -16.04 -5.04
C GLN A 149 -6.07 -15.20 -4.14
N GLY A 150 -7.38 -15.47 -4.21
CA GLY A 150 -8.40 -14.82 -3.36
C GLY A 150 -9.22 -13.72 -4.06
N ASP A 151 -10.26 -13.23 -3.38
CA ASP A 151 -11.10 -12.12 -3.84
C ASP A 151 -10.40 -10.78 -3.53
N PRO A 152 -10.19 -9.89 -4.52
CA PRO A 152 -9.59 -8.57 -4.28
C PRO A 152 -10.45 -7.64 -3.39
N ASN A 153 -11.73 -7.96 -3.17
CA ASN A 153 -12.60 -7.20 -2.25
C ASN A 153 -12.60 -7.77 -0.82
N ASP A 154 -11.90 -8.89 -0.59
CA ASP A 154 -11.84 -9.53 0.70
C ASP A 154 -10.71 -8.94 1.56
N TRP A 155 -10.98 -7.74 2.07
CA TRP A 155 -10.12 -7.02 3.00
C TRP A 155 -10.94 -5.97 3.74
N THR A 156 -10.43 -5.49 4.86
CA THR A 156 -11.05 -4.41 5.66
C THR A 156 -10.00 -3.44 6.17
N TYR A 157 -10.42 -2.28 6.70
CA TYR A 157 -9.52 -1.42 7.50
C TYR A 157 -9.52 -1.86 8.96
N LEU A 158 -8.36 -1.77 9.60
CA LEU A 158 -8.27 -1.93 11.04
C LEU A 158 -9.01 -0.77 11.72
N GLY A 159 -9.97 -1.10 12.59
CA GLY A 159 -10.85 -0.10 13.20
C GLY A 159 -12.12 0.21 12.40
N GLY A 160 -12.41 -0.54 11.33
CA GLY A 160 -13.71 -0.55 10.66
C GLY A 160 -13.79 0.38 9.46
N THR A 161 -14.64 1.41 9.49
CA THR A 161 -14.97 2.22 8.31
C THR A 161 -14.07 3.44 8.12
N ARG A 162 -13.26 3.80 9.12
CA ARG A 162 -12.39 4.97 9.06
C ARG A 162 -11.00 4.52 8.62
N VAL A 163 -10.54 5.04 7.49
CA VAL A 163 -9.20 4.78 6.98
C VAL A 163 -8.16 5.37 7.94
N ALA A 164 -7.20 4.55 8.36
CA ALA A 164 -5.96 4.99 8.99
C ALA A 164 -4.80 4.54 8.11
N ARG A 165 -3.86 5.44 7.83
CA ARG A 165 -2.69 5.14 6.98
C ARG A 165 -1.48 5.95 7.39
N TRP A 166 -0.31 5.45 7.02
CA TRP A 166 0.96 6.17 7.14
C TRP A 166 1.02 7.35 6.14
N ASP A 167 1.84 8.34 6.48
CA ASP A 167 2.20 9.40 5.54
C ASP A 167 3.35 8.93 4.64
N PRO A 168 3.12 8.66 3.34
CA PRO A 168 4.16 8.13 2.46
C PRO A 168 5.30 9.11 2.18
N CYS A 169 5.12 10.40 2.48
CA CYS A 169 6.20 11.38 2.38
C CYS A 169 7.30 11.16 3.41
N SER A 170 7.01 10.48 4.51
CA SER A 170 7.98 10.12 5.55
C SER A 170 8.30 8.63 5.46
N ALA A 171 9.56 8.27 5.69
CA ALA A 171 9.90 6.86 5.86
C ALA A 171 9.38 6.37 7.22
N ILE A 172 8.87 5.15 7.26
CA ILE A 172 8.55 4.44 8.49
C ILE A 172 9.88 3.95 9.07
N THR A 173 10.34 4.57 10.14
CA THR A 173 11.50 4.06 10.88
C THR A 173 11.05 2.87 11.72
N TRP A 174 11.82 1.78 11.72
CA TRP A 174 11.48 0.58 12.49
C TRP A 174 12.66 0.09 13.31
N SER A 175 12.35 -0.52 14.46
CA SER A 175 13.32 -1.15 15.35
C SER A 175 12.89 -2.57 15.71
N VAL A 176 13.84 -3.37 16.20
CA VAL A 176 13.55 -4.68 16.78
C VAL A 176 14.09 -4.75 18.18
N THR A 177 13.27 -5.23 19.12
CA THR A 177 13.68 -5.48 20.51
C THR A 177 13.25 -6.87 20.98
N GLY A 178 13.83 -7.33 22.09
CA GLY A 178 13.59 -8.67 22.64
C GLY A 178 14.47 -9.76 22.02
N THR A 179 14.24 -11.01 22.45
CA THR A 179 15.06 -12.17 22.04
C THR A 179 14.26 -13.07 21.11
N ALA A 180 14.62 -13.10 19.83
CA ALA A 180 13.98 -13.99 18.87
C ALA A 180 14.23 -15.47 19.23
N PRO A 181 13.24 -16.37 19.04
CA PRO A 181 13.39 -17.78 19.35
C PRO A 181 14.13 -18.59 18.27
N TYR A 182 14.63 -17.94 17.20
CA TYR A 182 15.32 -18.57 16.08
C TYR A 182 16.33 -17.62 15.41
N ALA A 183 17.34 -18.18 14.74
CA ALA A 183 18.52 -17.44 14.28
C ALA A 183 18.23 -16.49 13.10
N GLU A 184 17.33 -16.89 12.19
CA GLU A 184 17.05 -16.18 10.94
C GLU A 184 16.03 -15.02 11.11
N ALA A 185 15.60 -14.72 12.33
CA ALA A 185 14.50 -13.78 12.60
C ALA A 185 14.70 -12.39 11.99
N SER A 186 15.93 -11.85 12.03
CA SER A 186 16.23 -10.56 11.41
C SER A 186 16.05 -10.58 9.89
N THR A 187 16.36 -11.72 9.25
CA THR A 187 16.19 -11.91 7.80
C THR A 187 14.72 -12.03 7.43
N ASP A 188 13.91 -12.73 8.23
CA ASP A 188 12.48 -12.85 7.99
C ASP A 188 11.74 -11.52 8.19
N ILE A 189 12.12 -10.74 9.21
CA ILE A 189 11.59 -9.39 9.44
C ILE A 189 11.88 -8.50 8.23
N GLN A 190 13.13 -8.47 7.76
CA GLN A 190 13.50 -7.69 6.58
C GLN A 190 12.71 -8.15 5.34
N THR A 191 12.60 -9.46 5.12
CA THR A 191 11.86 -10.03 3.98
C THR A 191 10.37 -9.66 4.02
N ALA A 192 9.73 -9.68 5.19
CA ALA A 192 8.34 -9.28 5.34
C ALA A 192 8.16 -7.78 5.03
N LEU A 193 9.05 -6.93 5.55
CA LEU A 193 9.03 -5.49 5.29
C LEU A 193 9.27 -5.17 3.81
N ASP A 194 10.16 -5.90 3.12
CA ASP A 194 10.42 -5.70 1.69
C ASP A 194 9.19 -6.07 0.83
N ARG A 195 8.50 -7.16 1.18
CA ARG A 195 7.24 -7.56 0.52
C ARG A 195 6.16 -6.50 0.72
N LEU A 196 6.02 -5.96 1.94
CA LEU A 196 5.05 -4.91 2.25
C LEU A 196 5.43 -3.57 1.62
N ALA A 197 6.72 -3.24 1.54
CA ALA A 197 7.22 -2.08 0.80
C ALA A 197 6.83 -2.17 -0.67
N THR A 198 6.96 -3.36 -1.27
CA THR A 198 6.57 -3.61 -2.66
C THR A 198 5.06 -3.45 -2.87
N ALA A 199 4.23 -3.98 -1.96
CA ALA A 199 2.78 -3.92 -2.06
C ALA A 199 2.20 -2.53 -1.79
N THR A 200 2.84 -1.74 -0.92
CA THR A 200 2.32 -0.43 -0.48
C THR A 200 3.01 0.75 -1.15
N GLY A 201 4.24 0.59 -1.62
CA GLY A 201 5.13 1.70 -1.99
C GLY A 201 5.65 2.52 -0.81
N LEU A 202 5.40 2.10 0.44
CA LEU A 202 5.94 2.75 1.63
C LEU A 202 7.43 2.41 1.81
N ARG A 203 8.17 3.31 2.46
CA ARG A 203 9.60 3.15 2.72
C ARG A 203 9.83 2.78 4.17
N PHE A 204 10.55 1.69 4.41
CA PHE A 204 10.96 1.24 5.73
C PHE A 204 12.45 1.47 5.92
N VAL A 205 12.84 2.08 7.04
CA VAL A 205 14.24 2.36 7.37
C VAL A 205 14.54 1.83 8.77
N GLN A 206 15.45 0.87 8.88
CA GLN A 206 15.83 0.35 10.18
C GLN A 206 16.60 1.41 10.98
N VAL A 207 16.28 1.53 12.26
CA VAL A 207 17.04 2.35 13.22
C VAL A 207 17.52 1.49 14.38
N ALA A 208 18.66 1.87 14.96
CA ALA A 208 19.27 1.12 16.05
C ALA A 208 18.57 1.33 17.41
N ASP A 209 17.98 2.51 17.62
CA ASP A 209 17.31 2.87 18.88
C ASP A 209 15.79 2.85 18.71
N ALA A 210 15.12 1.99 19.48
CA ALA A 210 13.66 1.87 19.53
C ALA A 210 12.98 3.20 19.92
N GLY A 211 13.63 4.05 20.73
CA GLY A 211 13.11 5.37 21.09
C GLY A 211 13.00 6.36 19.93
N THR A 212 13.56 6.02 18.76
CA THR A 212 13.54 6.84 17.54
C THR A 212 12.76 6.19 16.40
N SER A 213 12.20 5.01 16.65
CA SER A 213 11.41 4.23 15.70
C SER A 213 9.95 4.71 15.70
N THR A 214 9.30 4.61 14.54
CA THR A 214 7.85 4.80 14.41
C THR A 214 7.10 3.47 14.40
N LEU A 215 7.76 2.36 14.06
CA LEU A 215 7.22 1.01 14.05
C LEU A 215 8.11 0.09 14.90
N ASP A 216 7.61 -0.29 16.07
CA ASP A 216 8.35 -1.19 16.96
C ASP A 216 7.95 -2.65 16.74
N ILE A 217 8.94 -3.50 16.46
CA ILE A 217 8.77 -4.94 16.36
C ILE A 217 9.42 -5.57 17.59
N THR A 218 8.64 -6.24 18.43
CA THR A 218 9.10 -6.67 19.76
C THR A 218 8.82 -8.16 19.96
N TRP A 219 9.88 -8.93 20.18
CA TRP A 219 9.80 -10.27 20.75
C TRP A 219 9.51 -10.14 22.25
N THR A 220 8.40 -10.70 22.70
CA THR A 220 7.89 -10.58 24.07
C THR A 220 7.17 -11.86 24.47
N ASN A 221 6.43 -11.86 25.57
CA ASN A 221 5.64 -12.99 26.05
C ASN A 221 4.35 -12.53 26.75
N ALA A 222 3.48 -13.47 27.07
CA ALA A 222 2.22 -13.23 27.77
C ALA A 222 2.37 -12.63 29.19
N ALA A 223 3.55 -12.75 29.82
CA ALA A 223 3.79 -12.13 31.13
C ALA A 223 4.00 -10.61 31.01
N ALA A 224 4.66 -10.15 29.95
CA ALA A 224 4.88 -8.73 29.68
C ALA A 224 3.73 -8.09 28.90
N GLU A 225 3.08 -8.83 28.00
CA GLU A 225 1.88 -8.41 27.25
C GLU A 225 0.75 -9.44 27.43
N PRO A 226 -0.15 -9.25 28.42
CA PRO A 226 -1.21 -10.21 28.72
C PRO A 226 -2.17 -10.51 27.55
N ARG A 227 -2.25 -9.64 26.53
CA ARG A 227 -3.07 -9.90 25.33
C ARG A 227 -2.54 -11.05 24.47
N LEU A 228 -1.29 -11.48 24.67
CA LEU A 228 -0.69 -12.64 23.98
C LEU A 228 -1.08 -13.98 24.63
N ALA A 229 -1.73 -13.96 25.80
CA ALA A 229 -2.06 -15.19 26.50
C ALA A 229 -2.89 -16.17 25.64
N GLY A 230 -2.57 -17.46 25.78
CA GLY A 230 -3.33 -18.56 25.17
C GLY A 230 -2.80 -18.96 23.79
N THR A 231 -3.53 -18.59 22.73
CA THR A 231 -3.23 -19.03 21.35
C THR A 231 -2.80 -17.89 20.43
N VAL A 232 -2.57 -16.70 20.99
CA VAL A 232 -2.25 -15.49 20.25
C VAL A 232 -0.74 -15.43 20.03
N VAL A 233 -0.31 -15.71 18.80
CA VAL A 233 1.12 -15.79 18.44
C VAL A 233 1.75 -14.43 18.13
N GLY A 234 0.92 -13.42 17.88
CA GLY A 234 1.36 -12.05 17.62
C GLY A 234 0.20 -11.05 17.66
N LEU A 235 0.55 -9.77 17.73
CA LEU A 235 -0.38 -8.64 17.71
C LEU A 235 0.22 -7.45 16.95
N GLY A 236 -0.45 -7.04 15.89
CA GLY A 236 -0.16 -5.85 15.13
C GLY A 236 -1.16 -4.73 15.38
N GLY A 237 -0.69 -3.48 15.30
CA GLY A 237 -1.58 -2.33 15.38
C GLY A 237 -0.86 -1.01 15.30
N PHE A 238 -1.61 0.06 15.56
CA PHE A 238 -1.09 1.42 15.48
C PHE A 238 -1.81 2.38 16.43
N SER A 239 -1.18 3.54 16.64
CA SER A 239 -1.80 4.78 17.12
C SER A 239 -1.91 5.77 15.98
N SER A 240 -2.98 6.56 15.93
CA SER A 240 -3.21 7.52 14.85
C SER A 240 -3.81 8.83 15.35
N TYR A 241 -3.51 9.92 14.64
CA TYR A 241 -4.19 11.20 14.78
C TYR A 241 -5.42 11.20 13.88
N ALA A 242 -6.61 11.34 14.48
CA ALA A 242 -7.87 11.36 13.74
C ALA A 242 -8.38 12.80 13.57
N PRO A 243 -8.32 13.39 12.37
CA PRO A 243 -8.95 14.68 12.11
C PRO A 243 -10.49 14.53 12.03
N PRO A 244 -11.27 15.60 12.25
CA PRO A 244 -12.73 15.55 12.13
C PRO A 244 -13.23 15.06 10.76
N ILE A 245 -12.49 15.36 9.69
CA ILE A 245 -12.79 14.99 8.31
C ILE A 245 -11.53 14.40 7.66
N GLY A 246 -11.70 13.35 6.87
CA GLY A 246 -10.60 12.68 6.14
C GLY A 246 -9.98 11.50 6.90
N PRO A 247 -8.94 10.87 6.31
CA PRO A 247 -8.29 9.71 6.90
C PRO A 247 -7.54 10.07 8.19
N SER A 248 -7.41 9.11 9.10
CA SER A 248 -6.50 9.23 10.24
C SER A 248 -5.05 9.02 9.78
N GLN A 249 -4.14 9.83 10.30
CA GLN A 249 -2.70 9.67 10.05
C GLN A 249 -2.11 8.77 11.12
N ILE A 250 -1.55 7.63 10.74
CA ILE A 250 -0.81 6.77 11.66
C ILE A 250 0.44 7.51 12.16
N ALA A 251 0.60 7.52 13.48
CA ALA A 251 1.67 8.18 14.20
C ALA A 251 2.78 7.21 14.61
N SER A 252 2.34 6.04 15.11
CA SER A 252 3.21 4.94 15.52
C SER A 252 2.52 3.61 15.27
N GLY A 253 3.30 2.58 14.97
CA GLY A 253 2.88 1.20 14.80
C GLY A 253 3.58 0.28 15.79
N TYR A 254 2.99 -0.88 16.05
CA TYR A 254 3.61 -1.92 16.84
C TYR A 254 3.31 -3.30 16.26
N VAL A 255 4.26 -4.20 16.43
CA VAL A 255 4.15 -5.64 16.19
C VAL A 255 4.74 -6.35 17.40
N LEU A 256 3.91 -7.06 18.14
CA LEU A 256 4.32 -7.86 19.30
C LEU A 256 4.29 -9.33 18.90
N LEU A 257 5.37 -10.05 19.16
CA LEU A 257 5.54 -11.44 18.76
C LEU A 257 5.77 -12.29 20.01
N ASP A 258 4.93 -13.29 20.25
CA ASP A 258 5.07 -14.13 21.42
C ASP A 258 6.17 -15.19 21.21
N GLN A 259 7.33 -14.92 21.77
CA GLN A 259 8.53 -15.73 21.63
C GLN A 259 8.42 -17.10 22.34
N GLU A 260 7.39 -17.34 23.16
CA GLU A 260 7.17 -18.62 23.85
C GLU A 260 6.57 -19.68 22.92
N HIS A 261 6.05 -19.29 21.75
CA HIS A 261 5.54 -20.21 20.75
C HIS A 261 6.65 -20.86 19.91
N THR A 262 6.59 -22.19 19.78
CA THR A 262 7.47 -22.94 18.88
C THR A 262 6.90 -22.94 17.47
N ILE A 263 7.28 -21.93 16.68
CA ILE A 263 6.87 -21.75 15.28
C ILE A 263 8.14 -21.73 14.42
N PRO A 264 8.19 -22.44 13.29
CA PRO A 264 9.36 -22.39 12.41
C PRO A 264 9.53 -20.99 11.79
N GLY A 265 10.78 -20.59 11.60
CA GLY A 265 11.12 -19.43 10.78
C GLY A 265 10.73 -19.62 9.30
N GLY A 266 10.94 -18.58 8.51
CA GLY A 266 10.72 -18.54 7.07
C GLY A 266 9.26 -18.34 6.67
N PHE A 267 8.99 -18.65 5.40
CA PHE A 267 7.70 -18.41 4.71
C PHE A 267 7.17 -19.72 4.11
N THR A 268 7.05 -20.77 4.93
CA THR A 268 6.52 -22.06 4.47
C THR A 268 5.07 -21.95 4.02
N THR A 269 4.68 -22.68 2.98
CA THR A 269 3.30 -22.71 2.50
C THR A 269 2.38 -23.59 3.37
N VAL A 270 2.95 -24.48 4.19
CA VAL A 270 2.19 -25.44 5.03
C VAL A 270 2.36 -25.12 6.52
N GLY A 271 1.25 -25.08 7.26
CA GLY A 271 1.26 -24.81 8.70
C GLY A 271 1.63 -23.36 9.06
N SER A 272 1.94 -23.09 10.32
CA SER A 272 2.36 -21.75 10.76
C SER A 272 3.84 -21.51 10.49
N SER A 273 4.21 -20.26 10.23
CA SER A 273 5.60 -19.78 10.29
C SER A 273 5.68 -18.33 10.74
N TRP A 274 6.85 -17.92 11.25
CA TRP A 274 7.06 -16.55 11.65
C TRP A 274 6.94 -15.57 10.49
N GLY A 275 7.32 -15.94 9.26
CA GLY A 275 7.09 -15.09 8.09
C GLY A 275 5.60 -14.81 7.82
N LYS A 276 4.71 -15.78 8.07
CA LYS A 276 3.26 -15.55 7.97
C LYS A 276 2.76 -14.58 9.04
N VAL A 277 3.17 -14.79 10.29
CA VAL A 277 2.82 -13.92 11.42
C VAL A 277 3.33 -12.50 11.17
N LEU A 278 4.58 -12.35 10.75
CA LEU A 278 5.18 -11.05 10.42
C LEU A 278 4.41 -10.31 9.34
N LEU A 279 4.02 -10.98 8.25
CA LEU A 279 3.20 -10.35 7.20
C LEU A 279 1.82 -9.95 7.71
N HIS A 280 1.16 -10.81 8.50
CA HIS A 280 -0.17 -10.55 9.07
C HIS A 280 -0.15 -9.35 10.05
N GLU A 281 0.70 -9.43 11.09
CA GLU A 281 0.74 -8.40 12.13
C GLU A 281 1.28 -7.07 11.60
N THR A 282 2.27 -7.10 10.69
CA THR A 282 2.76 -5.84 10.12
C THR A 282 1.70 -5.22 9.20
N SER A 283 0.89 -6.01 8.49
CA SER A 283 -0.23 -5.47 7.71
C SER A 283 -1.29 -4.80 8.59
N HIS A 284 -1.55 -5.31 9.81
CA HIS A 284 -2.33 -4.59 10.82
C HIS A 284 -1.70 -3.24 11.18
N ALA A 285 -0.39 -3.21 11.44
CA ALA A 285 0.33 -1.96 11.73
C ALA A 285 0.32 -0.95 10.57
N LEU A 286 0.06 -1.41 9.34
CA LEU A 286 -0.09 -0.55 8.16
C LEU A 286 -1.53 -0.05 7.92
N GLY A 287 -2.53 -0.63 8.60
CA GLY A 287 -3.91 -0.18 8.54
C GLY A 287 -4.94 -1.22 8.09
N LEU A 288 -4.53 -2.46 7.77
CA LEU A 288 -5.45 -3.50 7.32
C LEU A 288 -6.12 -4.20 8.50
N GLY A 289 -7.41 -4.49 8.37
CA GLY A 289 -8.14 -5.39 9.25
C GLY A 289 -8.13 -6.81 8.71
N HIS A 290 -8.79 -7.72 9.42
CA HIS A 290 -8.93 -9.10 8.97
C HIS A 290 -9.71 -9.20 7.65
N ALA A 291 -9.32 -10.19 6.86
CA ALA A 291 -10.08 -10.71 5.73
C ALA A 291 -10.86 -11.98 6.13
N ALA A 292 -11.82 -12.39 5.30
CA ALA A 292 -12.69 -13.53 5.56
C ALA A 292 -12.19 -14.83 4.91
N GLY A 293 -11.48 -14.75 3.79
CA GLY A 293 -11.00 -15.89 3.00
C GLY A 293 -9.62 -16.38 3.46
N ILE A 294 -9.44 -17.70 3.43
CA ILE A 294 -8.18 -18.35 3.81
C ILE A 294 -7.05 -18.09 2.81
N GLU A 295 -7.37 -17.58 1.62
CA GLU A 295 -6.41 -17.22 0.59
C GLU A 295 -5.68 -15.90 0.91
N GLN A 296 -6.12 -15.16 1.92
CA GLN A 296 -5.55 -13.89 2.35
C GLN A 296 -4.63 -14.13 3.56
N ILE A 297 -3.46 -13.47 3.60
CA ILE A 297 -2.61 -13.45 4.79
C ILE A 297 -3.38 -12.87 5.98
N MET A 298 -4.30 -11.91 5.73
CA MET A 298 -5.12 -11.27 6.75
C MET A 298 -6.28 -12.14 7.27
N TYR A 299 -6.37 -13.41 6.88
CA TYR A 299 -7.25 -14.36 7.55
C TYR A 299 -6.86 -14.53 9.02
N PRO A 300 -7.79 -14.46 9.99
CA PRO A 300 -7.48 -14.42 11.43
C PRO A 300 -6.84 -15.70 11.99
N GLN A 301 -6.76 -16.79 11.23
CA GLN A 301 -6.05 -18.00 11.62
C GLN A 301 -4.85 -18.23 10.70
N VAL A 302 -3.70 -17.65 11.07
CA VAL A 302 -2.46 -17.62 10.28
C VAL A 302 -1.95 -19.01 9.86
N VAL A 303 -2.31 -20.06 10.61
CA VAL A 303 -1.98 -21.45 10.24
C VAL A 303 -2.62 -21.90 8.92
N LEU A 304 -3.76 -21.30 8.54
CA LEU A 304 -4.54 -21.66 7.35
C LEU A 304 -4.24 -20.77 6.14
N SER A 305 -3.62 -19.60 6.34
CA SER A 305 -3.31 -18.67 5.25
C SER A 305 -2.04 -19.06 4.50
N PRO A 306 -1.88 -18.65 3.22
CA PRO A 306 -0.62 -18.82 2.50
C PRO A 306 0.48 -17.94 3.13
N ALA A 307 1.75 -18.21 2.83
CA ALA A 307 2.86 -17.31 3.20
C ALA A 307 3.10 -16.22 2.15
N GLU A 308 2.02 -15.72 1.57
CA GLU A 308 1.98 -14.75 0.47
C GLU A 308 0.80 -13.80 0.67
N LEU A 309 0.90 -12.61 0.09
CA LEU A 309 -0.19 -11.65 0.06
C LEU A 309 -1.22 -12.10 -0.98
N GLY A 310 -2.45 -12.32 -0.54
CA GLY A 310 -3.59 -12.59 -1.40
C GLY A 310 -4.07 -11.34 -2.14
N ALA A 311 -5.01 -11.52 -3.06
CA ALA A 311 -5.52 -10.43 -3.89
C ALA A 311 -6.20 -9.32 -3.06
N GLY A 312 -6.86 -9.70 -1.96
CA GLY A 312 -7.53 -8.78 -1.03
C GLY A 312 -6.51 -8.01 -0.21
N ASP A 313 -5.48 -8.70 0.31
CA ASP A 313 -4.37 -8.07 1.03
C ASP A 313 -3.68 -7.01 0.17
N LEU A 314 -3.35 -7.34 -1.07
CA LEU A 314 -2.72 -6.40 -2.01
C LEU A 314 -3.60 -5.20 -2.30
N THR A 315 -4.92 -5.41 -2.44
CA THR A 315 -5.89 -4.33 -2.65
C THR A 315 -5.97 -3.41 -1.43
N GLY A 316 -6.06 -3.98 -0.23
CA GLY A 316 -6.08 -3.23 1.02
C GLY A 316 -4.77 -2.46 1.26
N LEU A 317 -3.62 -3.09 1.01
CA LEU A 317 -2.29 -2.47 1.14
C LEU A 317 -2.12 -1.31 0.16
N ALA A 318 -2.60 -1.44 -1.07
CA ALA A 318 -2.64 -0.32 -2.01
C ALA A 318 -3.57 0.83 -1.54
N ALA A 319 -4.68 0.50 -0.87
CA ALA A 319 -5.62 1.47 -0.34
C ALA A 319 -5.08 2.27 0.86
N VAL A 320 -4.08 1.76 1.59
CA VAL A 320 -3.38 2.48 2.68
C VAL A 320 -1.95 2.92 2.30
N GLY A 321 -1.48 2.56 1.11
CA GLY A 321 -0.11 2.77 0.65
C GLY A 321 0.19 4.15 0.05
N ALA A 322 1.38 4.28 -0.53
CA ALA A 322 1.91 5.53 -1.06
C ALA A 322 1.11 6.14 -2.21
N GLY A 323 0.33 5.33 -2.92
CA GLY A 323 -0.61 5.81 -3.95
C GLY A 323 -1.67 6.78 -3.41
N GLN A 324 -1.90 6.81 -2.09
CA GLN A 324 -2.85 7.74 -1.44
C GLN A 324 -2.30 9.16 -1.28
N GLY A 325 -1.03 9.40 -1.64
CA GLY A 325 -0.38 10.70 -1.53
C GLY A 325 -0.09 11.11 -0.08
N CYS A 326 0.68 12.18 0.05
CA CYS A 326 1.12 12.66 1.36
C CYS A 326 0.00 13.32 2.15
N PHE A 327 0.11 13.31 3.47
CA PHE A 327 -0.73 14.19 4.28
C PHE A 327 -0.31 15.63 4.03
N THR A 328 -1.27 16.52 3.83
CA THR A 328 -0.98 17.95 3.81
C THR A 328 -0.65 18.36 5.24
N SER A 329 0.64 18.57 5.54
CA SER A 329 0.98 19.33 6.73
C SER A 329 0.23 20.67 6.67
N PRO A 330 -0.34 21.17 7.78
CA PRO A 330 -0.66 22.58 7.86
C PRO A 330 0.68 23.33 7.84
N VAL A 331 1.24 23.55 6.65
CA VAL A 331 2.32 24.52 6.48
C VAL A 331 1.74 25.82 6.98
N GLN A 332 2.35 26.36 8.04
CA GLN A 332 2.16 27.71 8.53
C GLN A 332 1.84 28.63 7.35
N GLY A 333 0.60 29.09 7.28
CA GLY A 333 0.27 30.23 6.46
C GLY A 333 1.17 31.37 6.91
N ARG A 334 2.19 31.69 6.11
CA ARG A 334 2.91 32.94 6.18
C ARG A 334 1.92 34.05 5.89
N THR A 335 1.25 34.49 6.94
CA THR A 335 0.85 35.86 7.15
C THR A 335 1.20 36.17 8.61
N SER A 336 2.49 36.37 8.86
CA SER A 336 2.87 37.34 9.88
C SER A 336 2.34 38.69 9.41
N VAL A 337 1.08 38.99 9.73
CA VAL A 337 0.66 40.37 9.87
C VAL A 337 1.44 40.86 11.07
N GLN A 338 2.57 41.54 10.82
CA GLN A 338 3.16 42.36 11.85
C GLN A 338 2.08 43.33 12.30
N ALA A 339 1.67 43.24 13.56
CA ALA A 339 0.93 44.30 14.20
C ALA A 339 1.82 45.55 14.12
N ARG A 340 1.47 46.47 13.22
CA ARG A 340 2.03 47.81 13.21
C ARG A 340 1.36 48.53 14.37
N THR A 341 2.12 48.80 15.42
CA THR A 341 1.75 49.77 16.44
C THR A 341 1.44 51.08 15.72
N VAL A 342 0.21 51.57 15.86
CA VAL A 342 -0.11 52.96 15.56
C VAL A 342 -0.01 53.66 16.90
N ASP A 343 1.11 54.34 17.11
CA ASP A 343 1.26 55.29 18.20
C ASP A 343 0.24 56.41 18.01
N TYR A 344 -0.48 56.70 19.09
CA TYR A 344 -1.35 57.84 19.23
C TYR A 344 -0.49 59.11 19.15
N VAL A 345 -0.89 60.08 18.33
CA VAL A 345 -0.34 61.43 18.37
C VAL A 345 -1.52 62.39 18.47
N ASP A 346 -1.61 63.01 19.64
CA ASP A 346 -2.45 64.11 20.15
C ASP A 346 -3.87 64.32 19.59
#